data_AF-A0A955DPN1-F1
#
_entry.id   AF-A0A955DPN1-F1
#
_cell.length_a   1.000
_cell.length_b   1.000
_cell.length_c   1.000
_cell.angle_alpha   90.00
_cell.angle_beta   90.00
_cell.angle_gamma   90.00
#
_symmetry.space_group_name_H-M   'P 1'
#
loop_
_entity.id
_entity.type
_entity.pdbx_description
1 polymer ?
#
loop_
_entity_poly.entity_id
_entity_poly.type
_entity_poly.pdbx_seq_one_letter_code
_entity_poly.pdbx_strand_id
1 'polypeptide(L)'
;MSRCRNTTSLIPILIAGGLMCVSGARPARAHVAPSDNAGPDRGAAIAEAITALTGWVRAFQTPLFDEPAASIPLPDTPAVCVLLRQRGRFVGDGIDDAGDDKMIRRAAGRAMAEALNDRVITEIPASLQDSIGEQLTVELDIAGEIEPVPGGRFDRAAESIDPGVHGFAMRRGNTIAWRFPAQMLAEGTAGGAAQQMRQLALELELPAEEELGELVAGRDVSLYRFETIHFVVPVGSNAPIVLRRGDTLVHAGPALRDDALALADGIAAHLMARCIRFSAASPDGPESDASAEGPFIVAVADRWRAKTPLPPVQPADERNTLLTMEALARYAGHPRANAAAAARAR
;
A
#
# COMPACT_ATOMS: atom_id res chain seq x y z
N MET A 1 -70.35 -0.38 50.39
CA MET A 1 -70.91 -1.42 49.49
C MET A 1 -71.41 -0.74 48.22
N SER A 2 -70.59 -0.69 47.17
CA SER A 2 -71.04 -0.24 45.85
C SER A 2 -70.22 -0.96 44.78
N ARG A 3 -70.92 -1.62 43.86
CA ARG A 3 -70.37 -2.49 42.81
C ARG A 3 -69.93 -1.62 41.62
N CYS A 4 -68.67 -1.70 41.21
CA CYS A 4 -68.24 -1.28 39.86
C CYS A 4 -68.31 -2.47 38.91
N ARG A 5 -69.02 -2.31 37.80
CA ARG A 5 -69.14 -3.28 36.70
C ARG A 5 -67.98 -3.10 35.72
N ASN A 6 -67.36 -4.23 35.37
CA ASN A 6 -66.42 -4.39 34.26
C ASN A 6 -67.14 -4.24 32.91
N THR A 7 -66.54 -3.48 32.00
CA THR A 7 -66.83 -3.56 30.57
C THR A 7 -65.51 -3.77 29.84
N THR A 8 -65.26 -5.02 29.46
CA THR A 8 -64.10 -5.45 28.68
C THR A 8 -64.35 -5.12 27.21
N SER A 9 -63.59 -4.19 26.63
CA SER A 9 -63.55 -3.96 25.19
C SER A 9 -62.24 -4.53 24.63
N LEU A 10 -62.36 -5.50 23.74
CA LEU A 10 -61.27 -6.15 23.02
C LEU A 10 -60.85 -5.26 21.84
N ILE A 11 -59.64 -4.70 21.91
CA ILE A 11 -58.97 -4.05 20.78
C ILE A 11 -58.12 -5.11 20.07
N PRO A 12 -58.28 -5.35 18.76
CA PRO A 12 -57.33 -6.17 18.03
C PRO A 12 -56.05 -5.38 17.76
N ILE A 13 -54.94 -5.81 18.39
CA ILE A 13 -53.59 -5.34 18.06
C ILE A 13 -53.16 -6.04 16.77
N LEU A 14 -53.14 -5.29 15.67
CA LEU A 14 -52.48 -5.69 14.43
C LEU A 14 -50.97 -5.47 14.59
N ILE A 15 -50.21 -6.54 14.81
CA ILE A 15 -48.74 -6.49 14.81
C ILE A 15 -48.28 -6.59 13.36
N ALA A 16 -48.12 -5.45 12.70
CA ALA A 16 -47.36 -5.33 11.45
C ALA A 16 -45.89 -5.06 11.81
N GLY A 17 -45.12 -6.14 12.01
CA GLY A 17 -43.68 -6.09 12.22
C GLY A 17 -42.94 -5.82 10.90
N GLY A 18 -42.97 -4.56 10.45
CA GLY A 18 -42.11 -4.07 9.37
C GLY A 18 -40.71 -3.83 9.89
N LEU A 19 -39.78 -4.75 9.60
CA LEU A 19 -38.35 -4.57 9.81
C LEU A 19 -37.84 -3.50 8.84
N MET A 20 -37.89 -2.22 9.24
CA MET A 20 -37.20 -1.14 8.53
C MET A 20 -35.68 -1.30 8.74
N CYS A 21 -34.99 -1.84 7.74
CA CYS A 21 -33.54 -1.68 7.60
C CYS A 21 -33.25 -0.19 7.35
N VAL A 22 -32.98 0.57 8.41
CA VAL A 22 -32.36 1.89 8.29
C VAL A 22 -30.89 1.65 7.91
N SER A 23 -30.64 1.48 6.62
CA SER A 23 -29.29 1.54 6.04
C SER A 23 -28.80 2.97 6.17
N GLY A 24 -28.14 3.27 7.28
CA GLY A 24 -27.35 4.49 7.46
C GLY A 24 -26.14 4.47 6.53
N ALA A 25 -26.37 4.67 5.23
CA ALA A 25 -25.32 5.02 4.30
C ALA A 25 -24.77 6.37 4.75
N ARG A 26 -23.64 6.35 5.49
CA ARG A 26 -22.82 7.55 5.64
C ARG A 26 -22.50 8.01 4.21
N PRO A 27 -22.81 9.27 3.84
CA PRO A 27 -22.40 9.76 2.54
C PRO A 27 -20.89 9.56 2.46
N ALA A 28 -20.44 8.85 1.42
CA ALA A 28 -19.03 8.84 1.07
C ALA A 28 -18.64 10.31 0.97
N ARG A 29 -17.77 10.78 1.87
CA ARG A 29 -17.16 12.10 1.72
C ARG A 29 -16.54 12.08 0.34
N ALA A 30 -17.01 12.97 -0.54
CA ALA A 30 -16.32 13.24 -1.79
C ALA A 30 -14.90 13.62 -1.40
N HIS A 31 -13.96 12.71 -1.64
CA HIS A 31 -12.56 12.99 -1.43
C HIS A 31 -12.22 14.11 -2.40
N VAL A 32 -11.81 15.24 -1.83
CA VAL A 32 -11.18 16.32 -2.56
C VAL A 32 -10.05 15.67 -3.36
N ALA A 33 -10.04 15.85 -4.68
CA ALA A 33 -8.87 15.54 -5.49
C ALA A 33 -7.65 16.19 -4.82
N PRO A 34 -6.43 15.62 -4.91
CA PRO A 34 -5.23 16.30 -4.42
C PRO A 34 -5.32 17.76 -4.87
N SER A 35 -5.36 18.70 -3.93
CA SER A 35 -5.81 20.05 -4.24
C SER A 35 -4.98 20.58 -5.41
N ASP A 36 -5.62 21.04 -6.48
CA ASP A 36 -5.01 21.78 -7.60
C ASP A 36 -4.28 23.07 -7.13
N ASN A 37 -4.10 23.28 -5.82
CA ASN A 37 -3.38 24.36 -5.19
C ASN A 37 -1.86 24.16 -5.15
N ALA A 38 -1.33 23.07 -5.73
CA ALA A 38 0.09 23.04 -6.04
C ALA A 38 0.35 24.15 -7.06
N GLY A 39 0.88 25.29 -6.61
CA GLY A 39 1.26 26.38 -7.50
C GLY A 39 2.12 25.83 -8.65
N PRO A 40 2.09 26.47 -9.84
CA PRO A 40 2.79 25.98 -11.04
C PRO A 40 4.27 25.62 -10.75
N ASP A 41 4.90 26.32 -9.81
CA ASP A 41 6.27 26.09 -9.38
C ASP A 41 6.49 24.74 -8.69
N ARG A 42 5.52 24.24 -7.90
CA ARG A 42 5.61 22.93 -7.23
C ARG A 42 5.53 21.78 -8.23
N GLY A 43 4.69 21.90 -9.25
CA GLY A 43 4.59 20.89 -10.31
C GLY A 43 5.90 20.72 -11.08
N ALA A 44 6.56 21.83 -11.41
CA ALA A 44 7.87 21.82 -12.07
C ALA A 44 8.96 21.17 -11.21
N ALA A 45 9.04 21.53 -9.93
CA ALA A 45 9.99 20.96 -8.98
C ALA A 45 9.82 19.43 -8.82
N ILE A 46 8.57 18.95 -8.77
CA ILE A 46 8.28 17.51 -8.70
C ILE A 46 8.69 16.79 -9.99
N ALA A 47 8.43 17.38 -11.16
CA ALA A 47 8.84 16.79 -12.44
C ALA A 47 10.37 16.70 -12.56
N GLU A 48 11.10 17.72 -12.12
CA GLU A 48 12.56 17.73 -12.01
C GLU A 48 13.05 16.64 -11.07
N ALA A 49 12.47 16.54 -9.87
CA ALA A 49 12.78 15.50 -8.89
C ALA A 49 12.66 14.09 -9.44
N ILE A 50 11.55 13.78 -10.12
CA ILE A 50 11.31 12.46 -10.72
C ILE A 50 12.31 12.18 -11.84
N THR A 51 12.59 13.16 -12.70
CA THR A 51 13.52 13.02 -13.82
C THR A 51 14.94 12.72 -13.30
N ALA A 52 15.40 13.49 -12.33
CA ALA A 52 16.72 13.32 -11.73
C ALA A 52 16.83 12.00 -10.97
N LEU A 53 15.85 11.69 -10.10
CA LEU A 53 15.80 10.42 -9.35
C LEU A 53 15.86 9.22 -10.29
N THR A 54 15.07 9.25 -11.37
CA THR A 54 15.07 8.18 -12.37
C THR A 54 16.45 8.07 -13.02
N GLY A 55 17.05 9.18 -13.44
CA GLY A 55 18.40 9.18 -14.02
C GLY A 55 19.44 8.55 -13.08
N TRP A 56 19.41 8.90 -11.80
CA TRP A 56 20.32 8.34 -10.79
C TRP A 56 20.12 6.85 -10.57
N VAL A 57 18.87 6.40 -10.43
CA VAL A 57 18.58 4.99 -10.22
C VAL A 57 18.93 4.17 -11.46
N ARG A 58 18.67 4.69 -12.66
CA ARG A 58 19.01 4.02 -13.94
C ARG A 58 20.52 3.85 -14.11
N ALA A 59 21.29 4.88 -13.76
CA ALA A 59 22.75 4.82 -13.70
C ALA A 59 23.27 4.09 -12.45
N PHE A 60 22.37 3.71 -11.54
CA PHE A 60 22.66 3.15 -10.22
C PHE A 60 23.71 3.96 -9.42
N GLN A 61 23.66 5.29 -9.56
CA GLN A 61 24.62 6.23 -8.99
C GLN A 61 23.92 7.55 -8.63
N THR A 62 24.14 8.02 -7.40
CA THR A 62 23.74 9.38 -6.99
C THR A 62 24.89 10.38 -7.19
N PRO A 63 24.58 11.65 -7.50
CA PRO A 63 25.58 12.70 -7.52
C PRO A 63 26.26 12.88 -6.14
N LEU A 64 27.46 13.46 -6.15
CA LEU A 64 28.16 13.85 -4.93
C LEU A 64 27.39 14.99 -4.22
N PHE A 65 27.55 15.11 -2.90
CA PHE A 65 26.75 16.06 -2.09
C PHE A 65 26.97 17.54 -2.43
N ASP A 66 28.14 17.87 -2.99
CA ASP A 66 28.55 19.21 -3.39
C ASP A 66 28.25 19.51 -4.87
N GLU A 67 27.85 18.50 -5.65
CA GLU A 67 27.44 18.70 -7.04
C GLU A 67 26.08 19.39 -7.11
N PRO A 68 25.90 20.39 -7.99
CA PRO A 68 24.60 21.05 -8.17
C PRO A 68 23.46 20.08 -8.49
N ALA A 69 23.75 18.98 -9.19
CA ALA A 69 22.78 17.95 -9.49
C ALA A 69 22.18 17.28 -8.24
N ALA A 70 22.86 17.29 -7.09
CA ALA A 70 22.33 16.72 -5.84
C ALA A 70 21.28 17.59 -5.15
N SER A 71 21.06 18.82 -5.64
CA SER A 71 20.24 19.86 -5.02
C SER A 71 18.96 20.08 -5.82
N ILE A 72 17.86 19.47 -5.38
CA ILE A 72 16.53 19.59 -5.98
C ILE A 72 15.57 20.13 -4.91
N PRO A 73 15.16 21.40 -5.00
CA PRO A 73 14.27 21.99 -4.01
C PRO A 73 12.86 21.42 -4.13
N LEU A 74 12.31 20.93 -3.02
CA LEU A 74 10.91 20.54 -2.89
C LEU A 74 10.22 21.45 -1.86
N PRO A 75 9.48 22.50 -2.28
CA PRO A 75 8.83 23.39 -1.34
C PRO A 75 7.76 22.65 -0.53
N ASP A 76 7.60 23.05 0.73
CA ASP A 76 6.57 22.55 1.65
C ASP A 76 6.48 21.01 1.71
N THR A 77 7.64 20.36 1.69
CA THR A 77 7.77 18.89 1.72
C THR A 77 8.56 18.48 2.97
N PRO A 78 7.90 17.95 4.01
CA PRO A 78 8.58 17.60 5.26
C PRO A 78 9.40 16.32 5.13
N ALA A 79 9.02 15.40 4.23
CA ALA A 79 9.73 14.14 4.03
C ALA A 79 9.48 13.55 2.63
N VAL A 80 10.39 12.70 2.17
CA VAL A 80 10.25 11.87 0.96
C VAL A 80 10.63 10.43 1.26
N CYS A 81 10.04 9.50 0.51
CA CYS A 81 10.42 8.09 0.52
C CYS A 81 10.62 7.62 -0.93
N VAL A 82 11.79 7.04 -1.20
CA VAL A 82 12.09 6.38 -2.47
C VAL A 82 11.95 4.88 -2.26
N LEU A 83 11.24 4.19 -3.16
CA LEU A 83 11.16 2.74 -3.16
C LEU A 83 11.64 2.19 -4.49
N LEU A 84 12.28 1.02 -4.44
CA LEU A 84 12.79 0.31 -5.60
C LEU A 84 12.12 -1.06 -5.68
N ARG A 85 11.68 -1.43 -6.89
CA ARG A 85 11.20 -2.78 -7.17
C ARG A 85 11.92 -3.41 -8.33
N GLN A 86 12.22 -4.70 -8.22
CA GLN A 86 12.66 -5.51 -9.35
C GLN A 86 11.55 -6.49 -9.70
N ARG A 87 11.03 -6.39 -10.94
CA ARG A 87 9.93 -7.27 -11.43
C ARG A 87 8.73 -7.32 -10.47
N GLY A 88 8.38 -6.18 -9.90
CA GLY A 88 7.26 -6.03 -8.95
C GLY A 88 7.55 -6.48 -7.51
N ARG A 89 8.72 -7.08 -7.23
CA ARG A 89 9.18 -7.37 -5.87
C ARG A 89 9.88 -6.15 -5.30
N PHE A 90 9.52 -5.77 -4.09
CA PHE A 90 10.22 -4.72 -3.33
C PHE A 90 11.65 -5.16 -3.02
N VAL A 91 12.63 -4.29 -3.27
CA VAL A 91 14.07 -4.60 -3.06
C VAL A 91 14.81 -3.57 -2.21
N GLY A 92 14.23 -2.40 -1.95
CA GLY A 92 14.83 -1.43 -1.02
C GLY A 92 14.05 -0.11 -0.97
N ASP A 93 14.20 0.61 0.12
CA ASP A 93 13.66 1.95 0.30
C ASP A 93 14.64 2.92 0.99
N GLY A 94 14.28 4.19 0.96
CA GLY A 94 15.01 5.22 1.68
C GLY A 94 14.12 6.40 1.97
N ILE A 95 14.06 6.78 3.25
CA ILE A 95 13.31 7.93 3.73
C ILE A 95 14.29 9.06 4.06
N ASP A 96 13.99 10.30 3.68
CA ASP A 96 14.67 11.51 4.18
C ASP A 96 13.68 12.60 4.55
N ASP A 97 13.97 13.34 5.61
CA ASP A 97 13.09 14.32 6.24
C ASP A 97 13.83 15.59 6.70
N ALA A 98 15.02 15.86 6.15
CA ALA A 98 15.81 17.02 6.57
C ALA A 98 15.18 18.37 6.17
N GLY A 99 14.22 18.38 5.26
CA GLY A 99 13.57 19.59 4.75
C GLY A 99 14.46 20.47 3.86
N ASP A 100 15.55 19.92 3.33
CA ASP A 100 16.50 20.64 2.45
C ASP A 100 16.44 20.18 0.98
N ASP A 101 17.24 20.81 0.13
CA ASP A 101 17.33 20.47 -1.30
C ASP A 101 17.99 19.12 -1.62
N LYS A 102 18.53 18.39 -0.64
CA LYS A 102 19.23 17.10 -0.86
C LYS A 102 18.44 15.90 -0.38
N MET A 103 17.19 16.08 0.05
CA MET A 103 16.35 15.01 0.56
C MET A 103 16.23 13.85 -0.42
N ILE A 104 15.88 14.13 -1.69
CA ILE A 104 15.71 13.09 -2.72
C ILE A 104 17.02 12.33 -2.93
N ARG A 105 18.16 13.03 -2.96
CA ARG A 105 19.47 12.41 -3.14
C ARG A 105 19.83 11.47 -1.99
N ARG A 106 19.54 11.87 -0.74
CA ARG A 106 19.78 11.02 0.44
C ARG A 106 18.85 9.80 0.47
N ALA A 107 17.56 10.00 0.20
CA ALA A 107 16.58 8.94 0.08
C ALA A 107 16.95 7.93 -1.02
N ALA A 108 17.31 8.39 -2.22
CA ALA A 108 17.74 7.55 -3.32
C ALA A 108 19.01 6.74 -2.99
N GLY A 109 20.00 7.38 -2.36
CA GLY A 109 21.22 6.71 -1.93
C GLY A 109 20.95 5.58 -0.93
N ARG A 110 20.04 5.80 0.03
CA ARG A 110 19.62 4.76 0.99
C ARG A 110 18.89 3.62 0.29
N ALA A 111 17.94 3.92 -0.60
CA ALA A 111 17.19 2.90 -1.35
C ALA A 111 18.10 2.01 -2.21
N MET A 112 19.09 2.60 -2.90
CA MET A 112 20.06 1.84 -3.70
C MET A 112 21.00 1.01 -2.83
N ALA A 113 21.43 1.55 -1.67
CA ALA A 113 22.25 0.81 -0.73
C ALA A 113 21.50 -0.39 -0.14
N GLU A 114 20.21 -0.24 0.17
CA GLU A 114 19.38 -1.37 0.60
C GLU A 114 19.18 -2.39 -0.52
N ALA A 115 18.90 -1.94 -1.76
CA ALA A 115 18.79 -2.82 -2.91
C ALA A 115 20.05 -3.67 -3.15
N LEU A 116 21.24 -3.12 -2.92
CA LEU A 116 22.50 -3.88 -3.01
C LEU A 116 22.65 -4.98 -1.95
N ASN A 117 21.93 -4.87 -0.83
CA ASN A 117 21.93 -5.88 0.22
C ASN A 117 20.82 -6.92 0.04
N ASP A 118 19.92 -6.73 -0.93
CA ASP A 118 18.87 -7.68 -1.22
C ASP A 118 19.42 -8.93 -1.95
N ARG A 119 19.00 -10.11 -1.48
CA ARG A 119 19.48 -11.40 -1.99
C ARG A 119 19.34 -11.56 -3.51
N VAL A 120 18.19 -11.22 -4.08
CA VAL A 120 17.96 -11.42 -5.54
C VAL A 120 18.87 -10.51 -6.34
N ILE A 121 19.16 -9.32 -5.83
CA ILE A 121 20.10 -8.39 -6.45
C ILE A 121 21.53 -8.94 -6.37
N THR A 122 21.95 -9.43 -5.20
CA THR A 122 23.29 -10.00 -5.01
C THR A 122 23.57 -11.27 -5.82
N GLU A 123 22.52 -12.02 -6.17
CA GLU A 123 22.62 -13.25 -6.99
C GLU A 123 22.76 -12.95 -8.50
N ILE A 124 22.61 -11.69 -8.93
CA ILE A 124 22.79 -11.28 -10.33
C ILE A 124 24.27 -11.38 -10.72
N PRO A 125 24.61 -12.02 -11.87
CA PRO A 125 25.97 -12.08 -12.37
C PRO A 125 26.61 -10.69 -12.45
N ALA A 126 27.88 -10.57 -12.07
CA ALA A 126 28.61 -9.29 -12.08
C ALA A 126 28.53 -8.56 -13.43
N SER A 127 28.50 -9.29 -14.55
CA SER A 127 28.33 -8.73 -15.90
C SER A 127 26.98 -8.04 -16.16
N LEU A 128 25.99 -8.24 -15.29
CA LEU A 128 24.65 -7.66 -15.36
C LEU A 128 24.39 -6.69 -14.19
N GLN A 129 25.31 -6.52 -13.25
CA GLN A 129 25.15 -5.59 -12.13
C GLN A 129 25.14 -4.14 -12.61
N ASP A 130 25.95 -3.81 -13.63
CA ASP A 130 26.01 -2.47 -14.22
C ASP A 130 24.69 -2.03 -14.88
N SER A 131 23.82 -2.98 -15.27
CA SER A 131 22.50 -2.69 -15.87
C SER A 131 21.33 -2.90 -14.90
N ILE A 132 21.62 -3.08 -13.61
CA ILE A 132 20.57 -3.36 -12.64
C ILE A 132 19.60 -2.20 -12.50
N GLY A 133 20.11 -0.97 -12.53
CA GLY A 133 19.33 0.26 -12.45
C GLY A 133 18.27 0.35 -13.53
N GLU A 134 18.54 -0.16 -14.74
CA GLU A 134 17.59 -0.18 -15.87
C GLU A 134 16.40 -1.12 -15.63
N GLN A 135 16.55 -2.11 -14.74
CA GLN A 135 15.56 -3.14 -14.46
C GLN A 135 14.69 -2.84 -13.24
N LEU A 136 14.88 -1.67 -12.61
CA LEU A 136 14.13 -1.27 -11.43
C LEU A 136 12.89 -0.44 -11.79
N THR A 137 11.76 -0.69 -11.14
CA THR A 137 10.71 0.32 -11.03
C THR A 137 11.12 1.28 -9.93
N VAL A 138 11.00 2.58 -10.19
CA VAL A 138 11.28 3.65 -9.22
C VAL A 138 9.95 4.16 -8.70
N GLU A 139 9.80 4.26 -7.39
CA GLU A 139 8.66 4.90 -6.76
C GLU A 139 9.12 6.04 -5.85
N LEU A 140 8.34 7.12 -5.79
CA LEU A 140 8.61 8.29 -4.97
C LEU A 140 7.32 8.72 -4.27
N ASP A 141 7.30 8.63 -2.94
CA ASP A 141 6.32 9.30 -2.10
C ASP A 141 6.86 10.68 -1.67
N ILE A 142 6.05 11.71 -1.88
CA ILE A 142 6.28 13.06 -1.39
C ILE A 142 5.26 13.33 -0.29
N ALA A 143 5.70 13.49 0.95
CA ALA A 143 4.81 13.80 2.06
C ALA A 143 4.20 15.20 1.91
N GLY A 144 2.90 15.30 2.15
CA GLY A 144 2.19 16.56 2.30
C GLY A 144 2.30 17.13 3.71
N GLU A 145 1.38 18.03 4.03
CA GLU A 145 1.24 18.58 5.39
C GLU A 145 1.00 17.47 6.42
N ILE A 146 1.65 17.60 7.58
CA ILE A 146 1.45 16.69 8.71
C ILE A 146 0.36 17.20 9.64
N GLU A 147 -0.61 16.35 9.96
CA GLU A 147 -1.72 16.67 10.85
C GLU A 147 -1.61 15.88 12.15
N PRO A 148 -1.72 16.51 13.34
CA PRO A 148 -1.71 15.80 14.61
C PRO A 148 -2.84 14.77 14.70
N VAL A 149 -2.53 13.56 15.16
CA VAL A 149 -3.52 12.51 15.42
C VAL A 149 -3.87 12.50 16.90
N PRO A 150 -5.09 12.92 17.28
CA PRO A 150 -5.52 12.84 18.67
C PRO A 150 -5.78 11.39 19.04
N GLY A 151 -5.21 10.92 20.15
CA GLY A 151 -5.49 9.57 20.63
C GLY A 151 -4.80 9.27 21.95
N GLY A 152 -5.55 8.67 22.88
CA GLY A 152 -4.98 8.11 24.11
C GLY A 152 -4.41 6.70 23.95
N ARG A 153 -4.68 6.03 22.83
CA ARG A 153 -4.28 4.65 22.54
C ARG A 153 -3.94 4.47 21.07
N PHE A 154 -3.05 3.54 20.75
CA PHE A 154 -2.65 3.25 19.37
C PHE A 154 -3.80 2.77 18.49
N ASP A 155 -4.67 1.90 19.02
CA ASP A 155 -5.80 1.36 18.24
C ASP A 155 -6.78 2.46 17.81
N ARG A 156 -7.02 3.44 18.70
CA ARG A 156 -7.87 4.61 18.43
C ARG A 156 -7.24 5.53 17.39
N ALA A 157 -5.93 5.74 17.48
CA ALA A 157 -5.20 6.52 16.47
C ALA A 157 -5.26 5.84 15.09
N ALA A 158 -5.10 4.51 15.05
CA ALA A 158 -5.17 3.72 13.83
C ALA A 158 -6.53 3.79 13.13
N GLU A 159 -7.64 4.01 13.84
CA GLU A 159 -8.96 4.22 13.23
C GLU A 159 -9.04 5.46 12.32
N SER A 160 -8.12 6.42 12.49
CA SER A 160 -7.99 7.63 11.66
C SER A 160 -7.09 7.44 10.43
N ILE A 161 -6.39 6.31 10.34
CA ILE A 161 -5.50 5.98 9.23
C ILE A 161 -6.30 5.21 8.18
N ASP A 162 -6.26 5.67 6.93
CA ASP A 162 -6.80 4.94 5.80
C ASP A 162 -5.63 4.18 5.13
N PRO A 163 -5.62 2.83 5.19
CA PRO A 163 -4.56 2.00 4.62
C PRO A 163 -4.26 2.34 3.15
N GLY A 164 -2.98 2.56 2.86
CA GLY A 164 -2.48 2.90 1.52
C GLY A 164 -2.81 4.33 1.06
N VAL A 165 -3.42 5.16 1.91
CA VAL A 165 -3.67 6.58 1.64
C VAL A 165 -2.91 7.44 2.64
N HIS A 166 -3.03 7.13 3.93
CA HIS A 166 -2.37 7.88 4.99
C HIS A 166 -1.05 7.24 5.38
N GLY A 167 -0.01 8.05 5.45
CA GLY A 167 1.20 7.76 6.21
C GLY A 167 1.03 8.30 7.63
N PHE A 168 1.95 7.93 8.51
CA PHE A 168 2.02 8.52 9.84
C PHE A 168 3.47 8.66 10.29
N ALA A 169 3.68 9.61 11.18
CA ALA A 169 4.98 9.91 11.74
C ALA A 169 4.88 10.12 13.24
N MET A 170 5.89 9.68 13.98
CA MET A 170 5.99 9.91 15.42
C MET A 170 7.21 10.78 15.68
N ARG A 171 7.03 11.87 16.42
CA ARG A 171 8.10 12.76 16.83
C ARG A 171 8.39 12.58 18.32
N ARG A 172 9.67 12.55 18.68
CA ARG A 172 10.18 12.62 20.05
C ARG A 172 11.28 13.69 20.08
N GLY A 173 11.00 14.83 20.71
CA GLY A 173 11.89 15.99 20.65
C GLY A 173 12.17 16.45 19.21
N ASN A 174 13.42 16.30 18.77
CA ASN A 174 13.89 16.67 17.42
C ASN A 174 13.99 15.50 16.44
N THR A 175 13.72 14.27 16.90
CA THR A 175 13.75 13.09 16.04
C THR A 175 12.33 12.75 15.63
N ILE A 176 12.13 12.46 14.34
CA ILE A 176 10.86 12.00 13.81
C ILE A 176 11.11 10.69 13.02
N ALA A 177 10.23 9.73 13.22
CA ALA A 177 10.26 8.45 12.52
C ALA A 177 8.97 8.33 11.69
N TRP A 178 9.12 7.88 10.44
CA TRP A 178 8.08 7.94 9.42
C TRP A 178 7.65 6.54 8.98
N ARG A 179 6.39 6.43 8.58
CA ARG A 179 5.85 5.32 7.79
C ARG A 179 5.07 5.87 6.61
N PHE A 180 5.56 5.56 5.42
CA PHE A 180 4.97 6.00 4.17
C PHE A 180 3.91 5.01 3.66
N PRO A 181 2.82 5.47 3.03
CA PRO A 181 1.77 4.59 2.49
C PRO A 181 2.32 3.54 1.53
N ALA A 182 3.18 3.93 0.59
CA ALA A 182 3.73 3.02 -0.40
C ALA A 182 4.64 1.97 0.22
N GLN A 183 5.45 2.38 1.21
CA GLN A 183 6.30 1.49 1.98
C GLN A 183 5.47 0.42 2.69
N MET A 184 4.45 0.86 3.45
CA MET A 184 3.56 -0.07 4.14
C MET A 184 2.82 -1.02 3.18
N LEU A 185 2.42 -0.54 2.00
CA LEU A 185 1.84 -1.39 0.96
C LEU A 185 2.85 -2.39 0.38
N ALA A 186 4.10 -1.96 0.18
CA ALA A 186 5.17 -2.80 -0.36
C ALA A 186 5.54 -3.94 0.59
N GLU A 187 5.56 -3.65 1.89
CA GLU A 187 5.88 -4.59 2.97
C GLU A 187 4.69 -5.48 3.37
N GLY A 188 3.47 -5.11 2.97
CA GLY A 188 2.27 -5.78 3.42
C GLY A 188 1.97 -5.54 4.90
N THR A 189 2.16 -4.30 5.36
CA THR A 189 1.89 -3.84 6.73
C THR A 189 0.84 -2.74 6.82
N ALA A 190 0.24 -2.31 5.70
CA ALA A 190 -0.73 -1.22 5.63
C ALA A 190 -2.02 -1.53 6.42
N GLY A 191 -2.38 -2.82 6.55
CA GLY A 191 -3.50 -3.25 7.38
C GLY A 191 -3.25 -3.17 8.90
N GLY A 192 -2.00 -2.98 9.33
CA GLY A 192 -1.53 -3.10 10.72
C GLY A 192 -1.12 -1.78 11.37
N ALA A 193 -1.77 -0.65 11.07
CA ALA A 193 -1.34 0.69 11.51
C ALA A 193 -1.02 0.80 13.01
N ALA A 194 -1.85 0.24 13.90
CA ALA A 194 -1.57 0.27 15.34
C ALA A 194 -0.26 -0.45 15.73
N GLN A 195 0.02 -1.60 15.09
CA GLN A 195 1.27 -2.33 15.29
C GLN A 195 2.47 -1.54 14.75
N GLN A 196 2.33 -0.94 13.57
CA GLN A 196 3.37 -0.10 12.97
C GLN A 196 3.65 1.16 13.80
N MET A 197 2.64 1.79 14.41
CA MET A 197 2.85 2.91 15.34
C MET A 197 3.62 2.49 16.60
N ARG A 198 3.40 1.27 17.10
CA ARG A 198 4.21 0.73 18.21
C ARG A 198 5.65 0.46 17.78
N GLN A 199 5.87 -0.01 16.55
CA GLN A 199 7.22 -0.16 16.00
C GLN A 199 7.95 1.19 15.89
N LEU A 200 7.27 2.25 15.44
CA LEU A 200 7.83 3.62 15.49
C LEU A 200 8.20 4.05 16.90
N ALA A 201 7.37 3.71 17.90
CA ALA A 201 7.68 4.04 19.28
C ALA A 201 8.98 3.35 19.73
N LEU A 202 9.17 2.08 19.37
CA LEU A 202 10.40 1.34 19.65
C LEU A 202 11.62 1.92 18.92
N GLU A 203 11.48 2.33 17.66
CA GLU A 203 12.54 3.01 16.89
C GLU A 203 12.98 4.32 17.53
N LEU A 204 12.05 5.00 18.20
CA LEU A 204 12.32 6.21 18.97
C LEU A 204 12.71 5.93 20.42
N GLU A 205 13.06 4.68 20.74
CA GLU A 205 13.48 4.23 22.08
C GLU A 205 12.45 4.56 23.17
N LEU A 206 11.15 4.48 22.84
CA LEU A 206 10.06 4.63 23.80
C LEU A 206 9.69 3.26 24.41
N PRO A 207 9.17 3.23 25.66
CA PRO A 207 8.80 1.97 26.31
C PRO A 207 7.68 1.23 25.55
N ALA A 208 7.86 -0.09 25.38
CA ALA A 208 6.94 -0.92 24.60
C ALA A 208 5.55 -1.09 25.25
N GLU A 209 5.51 -1.00 26.58
CA GLU A 209 4.33 -1.24 27.41
C GLU A 209 3.44 0.00 27.55
N GLU A 210 3.96 1.20 27.30
CA GLU A 210 3.21 2.44 27.44
C GLU A 210 2.27 2.66 26.24
N GLU A 211 1.06 3.12 26.52
CA GLU A 211 0.11 3.50 25.47
C GLU A 211 0.36 4.93 24.97
N LEU A 212 -0.14 5.25 23.78
CA LEU A 212 0.07 6.56 23.15
C LEU A 212 -0.25 7.75 24.07
N GLY A 213 -1.31 7.67 24.88
CA GLY A 213 -1.68 8.74 25.80
C GLY A 213 -0.67 8.96 26.93
N GLU A 214 -0.04 7.89 27.42
CA GLU A 214 1.01 7.95 28.45
C GLU A 214 2.29 8.54 27.86
N LEU A 215 2.66 8.10 26.66
CA LEU A 215 3.80 8.63 25.91
C LEU A 215 3.65 10.14 25.66
N VAL A 216 2.49 10.58 25.18
CA VAL A 216 2.20 12.01 24.91
C VAL A 216 2.23 12.83 26.19
N ALA A 217 1.69 12.32 27.30
CA ALA A 217 1.63 13.05 28.56
C ALA A 217 3.00 13.21 29.25
N GLY A 218 3.90 12.24 29.09
CA GLY A 218 5.14 12.18 29.87
C GLY A 218 6.45 12.39 29.11
N ARG A 219 6.47 12.31 27.76
CA ARG A 219 7.73 12.08 27.01
C ARG A 219 7.97 12.98 25.80
N ASP A 220 7.25 14.11 25.67
CA ASP A 220 7.34 15.03 24.51
C ASP A 220 7.19 14.27 23.17
N VAL A 221 6.16 13.42 23.12
CA VAL A 221 5.83 12.60 21.95
C VAL A 221 4.63 13.20 21.24
N SER A 222 4.65 13.20 19.92
CA SER A 222 3.52 13.58 19.08
C SER A 222 3.36 12.59 17.93
N LEU A 223 2.12 12.18 17.65
CA LEU A 223 1.78 11.35 16.50
C LEU A 223 1.09 12.21 15.44
N TYR A 224 1.49 12.05 14.19
CA TYR A 224 0.94 12.76 13.05
C TYR A 224 0.47 11.77 11.98
N ARG A 225 -0.47 12.20 11.15
CA ARG A 225 -0.85 11.57 9.89
C ARG A 225 -0.53 12.53 8.75
N PHE A 226 -0.28 11.99 7.56
CA PHE A 226 -0.09 12.79 6.36
C PHE A 226 -0.60 12.04 5.13
N GLU A 227 -0.89 12.78 4.07
CA GLU A 227 -1.12 12.24 2.72
C GLU A 227 0.15 12.36 1.89
N THR A 228 0.26 11.58 0.82
CA THR A 228 1.40 11.63 -0.11
C THR A 228 0.93 11.82 -1.54
N ILE A 229 1.82 12.39 -2.36
CA ILE A 229 1.75 12.22 -3.81
C ILE A 229 2.71 11.07 -4.15
N HIS A 230 2.16 9.99 -4.70
CA HIS A 230 2.92 8.79 -5.04
C HIS A 230 3.16 8.72 -6.55
N PHE A 231 4.42 8.72 -6.96
CA PHE A 231 4.83 8.56 -8.35
C PHE A 231 5.48 7.20 -8.57
N VAL A 232 5.21 6.61 -9.73
CA VAL A 232 5.86 5.38 -10.20
C VAL A 232 6.41 5.60 -11.60
N VAL A 233 7.68 5.24 -11.81
CA VAL A 233 8.33 5.18 -13.12
C VAL A 233 8.62 3.72 -13.42
N PRO A 234 7.79 3.06 -14.27
CA PRO A 234 7.98 1.67 -14.63
C PRO A 234 9.31 1.41 -15.34
N VAL A 235 9.76 0.16 -15.31
CA VAL A 235 10.88 -0.33 -16.13
C VAL A 235 10.65 0.01 -17.61
N GLY A 236 11.68 0.56 -18.27
CA GLY A 236 11.63 0.94 -19.68
C GLY A 236 10.78 2.18 -20.00
N SER A 237 10.23 2.86 -18.99
CA SER A 237 9.51 4.12 -19.14
C SER A 237 10.31 5.29 -18.57
N ASN A 238 10.13 6.47 -19.16
CA ASN A 238 10.51 7.76 -18.58
C ASN A 238 9.27 8.59 -18.18
N ALA A 239 8.07 8.09 -18.46
CA ALA A 239 6.82 8.75 -18.11
C ALA A 239 6.37 8.27 -16.71
N PRO A 240 6.35 9.15 -15.70
CA PRO A 240 5.82 8.81 -14.40
C PRO A 240 4.30 8.66 -14.43
N ILE A 241 3.79 7.78 -13.57
CA ILE A 241 2.37 7.56 -13.32
C ILE A 241 2.10 7.95 -11.87
N VAL A 242 1.02 8.67 -11.61
CA VAL A 242 0.56 8.97 -10.26
C VAL A 242 -0.34 7.84 -9.79
N LEU A 243 -0.01 7.21 -8.66
CA LEU A 243 -0.87 6.22 -8.02
C LEU A 243 -1.52 6.78 -6.76
N ARG A 244 -2.66 6.18 -6.40
CA ARG A 244 -3.32 6.37 -5.12
C ARG A 244 -3.75 5.01 -4.59
N ARG A 245 -3.32 4.64 -3.39
CA ARG A 245 -3.51 3.30 -2.82
C ARG A 245 -2.98 2.18 -3.73
N GLY A 246 -1.86 2.42 -4.40
CA GLY A 246 -1.25 1.46 -5.33
C GLY A 246 -2.01 1.24 -6.63
N ASP A 247 -3.04 2.05 -6.92
CA ASP A 247 -3.78 1.99 -8.18
C ASP A 247 -3.66 3.30 -8.96
N THR A 248 -3.82 3.23 -10.28
CA THR A 248 -3.74 4.41 -11.15
C THR A 248 -4.96 5.30 -10.90
N LEU A 249 -4.74 6.60 -10.73
CA LEU A 249 -5.86 7.54 -10.64
C LEU A 249 -6.47 7.72 -12.03
N VAL A 250 -7.49 6.91 -12.35
CA VAL A 250 -8.24 7.03 -13.60
C VAL A 250 -9.30 8.12 -13.45
N HIS A 251 -9.22 9.17 -14.27
CA HIS A 251 -10.29 10.16 -14.34
C HIS A 251 -11.60 9.48 -14.79
N ALA A 252 -12.69 9.77 -14.08
CA ALA A 252 -14.00 9.18 -14.37
C ALA A 252 -14.53 9.63 -15.74
N GLY A 253 -14.10 8.95 -16.80
CA GLY A 253 -14.74 8.95 -18.11
C GLY A 253 -15.93 8.00 -18.14
N PRO A 254 -16.73 7.99 -19.22
CA PRO A 254 -17.71 6.94 -19.43
C PRO A 254 -16.96 5.60 -19.49
N ALA A 255 -17.11 4.77 -18.46
CA ALA A 255 -16.49 3.46 -18.42
C ALA A 255 -17.05 2.64 -19.59
N LEU A 256 -16.23 2.44 -20.63
CA LEU A 256 -16.63 1.63 -21.77
C LEU A 256 -16.50 0.16 -21.38
N ARG A 257 -17.39 -0.66 -21.94
CA ARG A 257 -17.38 -2.11 -21.71
C ARG A 257 -16.02 -2.74 -22.01
N ASP A 258 -15.31 -2.21 -22.99
CA ASP A 258 -14.00 -2.71 -23.42
C ASP A 258 -12.91 -2.40 -22.38
N ASP A 259 -12.99 -1.27 -21.68
CA ASP A 259 -12.07 -0.93 -20.58
C ASP A 259 -12.20 -1.91 -19.42
N ALA A 260 -13.43 -2.34 -19.10
CA ALA A 260 -13.68 -3.33 -18.06
C ALA A 260 -13.11 -4.71 -18.42
N LEU A 261 -13.13 -5.09 -19.70
CA LEU A 261 -12.53 -6.33 -20.18
C LEU A 261 -11.00 -6.26 -20.15
N ALA A 262 -10.41 -5.14 -20.59
CA ALA A 262 -8.97 -4.92 -20.51
C ALA A 262 -8.47 -4.94 -19.06
N LEU A 263 -9.23 -4.36 -18.13
CA LEU A 263 -8.93 -4.42 -16.70
C LEU A 263 -8.96 -5.87 -16.17
N ALA A 264 -9.99 -6.64 -16.53
CA ALA A 264 -10.09 -8.04 -16.12
C ALA A 264 -8.90 -8.88 -16.63
N ASP A 265 -8.51 -8.67 -17.89
CA ASP A 265 -7.32 -9.31 -18.50
C ASP A 265 -6.03 -8.92 -17.76
N GLY A 266 -5.88 -7.63 -17.40
CA GLY A 266 -4.73 -7.13 -16.64
C GLY A 266 -4.64 -7.73 -15.23
N ILE A 267 -5.77 -7.82 -14.50
CA ILE A 267 -5.84 -8.46 -13.18
C ILE A 267 -5.46 -9.94 -13.28
N ALA A 268 -6.00 -10.67 -14.25
CA ALA A 268 -5.66 -12.08 -14.45
C ALA A 268 -4.16 -12.26 -14.74
N ALA A 269 -3.60 -11.42 -15.63
CA ALA A 269 -2.17 -11.45 -15.94
C ALA A 269 -1.30 -11.17 -14.70
N HIS A 270 -1.66 -10.17 -13.89
CA HIS A 270 -0.96 -9.84 -12.66
C HIS A 270 -0.99 -10.98 -11.65
N LEU A 271 -2.16 -11.58 -11.42
CA LEU A 271 -2.31 -12.73 -10.51
C LEU A 271 -1.48 -13.93 -10.99
N MET A 272 -1.54 -14.26 -12.29
CA MET A 272 -0.74 -15.35 -12.86
C MET A 272 0.77 -15.11 -12.72
N ALA A 273 1.24 -13.87 -12.83
CA ALA A 273 2.66 -13.54 -12.64
C ALA A 273 3.12 -13.68 -11.18
N ARG A 274 2.20 -13.62 -10.22
CA ARG A 274 2.48 -13.75 -8.78
C ARG A 274 2.19 -15.13 -8.20
N CYS A 275 1.46 -15.98 -8.92
CA CYS A 275 1.30 -17.38 -8.57
C CYS A 275 2.62 -18.12 -8.81
N ILE A 276 3.31 -18.51 -7.74
CA ILE A 276 4.48 -19.40 -7.86
C ILE A 276 3.95 -20.82 -7.98
N ARG A 277 4.30 -21.52 -9.07
CA ARG A 277 4.08 -22.97 -9.16
C ARG A 277 5.10 -23.65 -8.26
N PHE A 278 4.63 -24.35 -7.23
CA PHE A 278 5.50 -25.27 -6.50
C PHE A 278 5.70 -26.51 -7.35
N SER A 279 6.92 -26.77 -7.78
CA SER A 279 7.28 -28.10 -8.29
C SER A 279 7.41 -29.02 -7.08
N ALA A 280 6.57 -30.04 -6.99
CA ALA A 280 6.63 -31.07 -5.95
C ALA A 280 7.81 -32.04 -6.17
N ALA A 281 8.93 -31.59 -6.73
CA ALA A 281 10.14 -32.37 -6.84
C ALA A 281 10.74 -32.53 -5.43
N SER A 282 10.40 -33.63 -4.77
CA SER A 282 11.05 -34.06 -3.54
C SER A 282 12.55 -34.31 -3.81
N PRO A 283 13.48 -33.71 -3.04
CA PRO A 283 14.91 -33.94 -3.25
C PRO A 283 15.37 -35.37 -2.95
N ASP A 284 14.56 -36.18 -2.24
CA ASP A 284 14.95 -37.51 -1.75
C ASP A 284 14.00 -38.66 -2.15
N GLY A 285 13.15 -38.47 -3.16
CA GLY A 285 12.24 -39.51 -3.65
C GLY A 285 12.80 -40.27 -4.87
N PRO A 286 12.74 -41.62 -4.92
CA PRO A 286 13.05 -42.35 -6.15
C PRO A 286 12.05 -41.94 -7.22
N GLU A 287 12.55 -41.68 -8.43
CA GLU A 287 11.81 -41.31 -9.66
C GLU A 287 10.39 -41.90 -9.70
N SER A 288 9.39 -41.11 -9.27
CA SER A 288 7.99 -41.43 -9.52
C SER A 288 7.32 -40.20 -10.14
N ASP A 289 6.79 -40.43 -11.34
CA ASP A 289 5.90 -39.60 -12.16
C ASP A 289 6.01 -38.07 -12.01
N ALA A 290 6.77 -37.47 -12.93
CA ALA A 290 7.00 -36.04 -13.11
C ALA A 290 5.75 -35.21 -13.55
N SER A 291 4.54 -35.59 -13.16
CA SER A 291 3.28 -34.94 -13.58
C SER A 291 2.38 -34.48 -12.44
N ALA A 292 2.82 -34.59 -11.18
CA ALA A 292 2.11 -33.95 -10.07
C ALA A 292 2.46 -32.45 -10.01
N GLU A 293 1.70 -31.63 -10.75
CA GLU A 293 1.71 -30.17 -10.57
C GLU A 293 1.31 -29.86 -9.11
N GLY A 294 2.23 -29.28 -8.34
CA GLY A 294 1.97 -28.87 -6.96
C GLY A 294 1.00 -27.68 -6.90
N PRO A 295 0.36 -27.44 -5.74
CA PRO A 295 -0.60 -26.36 -5.59
C PRO A 295 0.06 -25.00 -5.85
N PHE A 296 -0.66 -24.13 -6.56
CA PHE A 296 -0.29 -22.72 -6.72
C PHE A 296 -0.39 -22.02 -5.36
N ILE A 297 0.62 -21.25 -4.98
CA ILE A 297 0.54 -20.38 -3.80
C ILE A 297 0.58 -18.94 -4.30
N VAL A 298 -0.39 -18.15 -3.84
CA VAL A 298 -0.39 -16.71 -4.06
C VAL A 298 0.33 -16.07 -2.89
N ALA A 299 1.47 -15.44 -3.15
CA ALA A 299 2.12 -14.59 -2.16
C ALA A 299 1.24 -13.32 -1.99
N VAL A 300 0.28 -13.38 -1.07
CA VAL A 300 -0.55 -12.21 -0.75
C VAL A 300 0.18 -11.37 0.29
N ALA A 301 0.82 -10.31 -0.18
CA ALA A 301 1.14 -9.18 0.66
C ALA A 301 -0.18 -8.46 0.99
N ASP A 302 -0.63 -8.68 2.22
CA ASP A 302 -1.59 -7.88 2.98
C ASP A 302 -3.10 -8.20 2.95
N ARG A 303 -3.68 -8.10 4.16
CA ARG A 303 -5.08 -8.41 4.48
C ARG A 303 -5.84 -7.13 4.79
N TRP A 304 -6.55 -6.59 3.81
CA TRP A 304 -7.61 -5.61 4.09
C TRP A 304 -8.79 -6.32 4.78
N ARG A 305 -9.05 -6.02 6.05
CA ARG A 305 -10.30 -6.41 6.71
C ARG A 305 -11.33 -5.29 6.55
N ALA A 306 -12.42 -5.59 5.86
CA ALA A 306 -13.62 -4.76 5.90
C ALA A 306 -14.04 -4.53 7.36
N LYS A 307 -14.59 -3.35 7.68
CA LYS A 307 -15.07 -2.94 9.02
C LYS A 307 -16.19 -3.82 9.63
N THR A 308 -16.55 -4.92 8.98
CA THR A 308 -17.60 -5.86 9.42
C THR A 308 -16.94 -7.12 9.99
N PRO A 309 -17.27 -7.55 11.23
CA PRO A 309 -16.73 -8.78 11.78
C PRO A 309 -17.23 -9.98 10.98
N LEU A 310 -16.34 -10.62 10.23
CA LEU A 310 -16.59 -11.93 9.61
C LEU A 310 -16.17 -13.05 10.60
N PRO A 311 -16.85 -14.22 10.56
CA PRO A 311 -16.57 -15.35 11.45
C PRO A 311 -15.14 -15.87 11.32
N PRO A 312 -14.62 -16.62 12.31
CA PRO A 312 -13.23 -17.08 12.34
C PRO A 312 -12.92 -18.00 11.15
N VAL A 313 -11.79 -17.77 10.49
CA VAL A 313 -11.41 -18.42 9.23
C VAL A 313 -10.07 -19.16 9.39
N GLN A 314 -9.95 -20.28 8.68
CA GLN A 314 -8.73 -21.02 8.37
C GLN A 314 -7.50 -20.11 8.12
N PRO A 315 -6.25 -20.62 8.29
CA PRO A 315 -5.03 -19.86 8.02
C PRO A 315 -5.15 -19.22 6.63
N ALA A 316 -5.17 -17.88 6.60
CA ALA A 316 -5.78 -17.15 5.50
C ALA A 316 -5.00 -17.22 4.16
N ASP A 317 -3.86 -17.90 4.14
CA ASP A 317 -3.04 -18.12 2.96
C ASP A 317 -3.68 -19.19 2.06
N GLU A 318 -4.30 -20.21 2.65
CA GLU A 318 -5.12 -21.21 1.91
C GLU A 318 -6.38 -20.57 1.35
N ARG A 319 -7.08 -19.76 2.15
CA ARG A 319 -8.32 -19.09 1.69
C ARG A 319 -8.05 -18.14 0.52
N ASN A 320 -7.02 -17.31 0.60
CA ASN A 320 -6.72 -16.34 -0.45
C ASN A 320 -6.23 -17.05 -1.72
N THR A 321 -5.47 -18.13 -1.56
CA THR A 321 -5.09 -19.01 -2.68
C THR A 321 -6.33 -19.61 -3.34
N LEU A 322 -7.26 -20.17 -2.57
CA LEU A 322 -8.51 -20.72 -3.09
C LEU A 322 -9.38 -19.65 -3.78
N LEU A 323 -9.48 -18.44 -3.21
CA LEU A 323 -10.21 -17.33 -3.82
C LEU A 323 -9.56 -16.86 -5.13
N THR A 324 -8.23 -16.84 -5.19
CA THR A 324 -7.50 -16.47 -6.42
C THR A 324 -7.65 -17.54 -7.49
N MET A 325 -7.53 -18.82 -7.12
CA MET A 325 -7.79 -19.95 -8.02
C MET A 325 -9.23 -19.94 -8.53
N GLU A 326 -10.21 -19.68 -7.66
CA GLU A 326 -11.61 -19.54 -8.04
C GLU A 326 -11.83 -18.36 -8.99
N ALA A 327 -11.20 -17.20 -8.73
CA ALA A 327 -11.28 -16.04 -9.60
C ALA A 327 -10.67 -16.30 -10.99
N LEU A 328 -9.50 -16.94 -11.05
CA LEU A 328 -8.86 -17.34 -12.31
C LEU A 328 -9.68 -18.38 -13.07
N ALA A 329 -10.26 -19.37 -12.39
CA ALA A 329 -11.15 -20.35 -12.99
C ALA A 329 -12.42 -19.70 -13.58
N ARG A 330 -13.03 -18.76 -12.85
CA ARG A 330 -14.20 -17.99 -13.34
C ARG A 330 -13.83 -17.13 -14.54
N TYR A 331 -12.67 -16.48 -14.52
CA TYR A 331 -12.15 -15.72 -15.66
C TYR A 331 -11.93 -16.62 -16.88
N ALA A 332 -11.28 -17.77 -16.71
CA ALA A 332 -11.01 -18.72 -17.79
C ALA A 332 -12.26 -19.36 -18.44
N GLY A 333 -13.37 -19.39 -17.69
CA GLY A 333 -14.68 -19.81 -18.18
C GLY A 333 -15.50 -18.69 -18.83
N HIS A 334 -15.06 -17.43 -18.75
CA HIS A 334 -15.81 -16.30 -19.27
C HIS A 334 -15.73 -16.28 -20.82
N PRO A 335 -16.86 -16.19 -21.54
CA PRO A 335 -16.90 -16.33 -23.01
C PRO A 335 -16.18 -15.20 -23.78
N ARG A 336 -15.77 -14.16 -23.07
CA ARG A 336 -15.06 -12.99 -23.61
C ARG A 336 -13.67 -12.80 -23.02
N ALA A 337 -13.19 -13.72 -22.18
CA ALA A 337 -11.82 -13.65 -21.72
C ALA A 337 -10.87 -13.80 -22.90
N ASN A 338 -9.72 -13.11 -22.85
CA ASN A 338 -8.68 -13.31 -23.83
C ASN A 338 -8.28 -14.79 -23.88
N ALA A 339 -8.35 -15.41 -25.07
CA ALA A 339 -8.16 -16.86 -25.20
C ALA A 339 -6.79 -17.35 -24.68
N ALA A 340 -5.73 -16.56 -24.84
CA ALA A 340 -4.40 -16.91 -24.37
C ALA A 340 -4.30 -16.78 -22.83
N ALA A 341 -4.85 -15.72 -22.25
CA ALA A 341 -4.89 -15.55 -20.79
C ALA A 341 -5.80 -16.60 -20.12
N ALA A 342 -6.96 -16.87 -20.71
CA ALA A 342 -7.89 -17.91 -20.26
C ALA A 342 -7.25 -19.30 -20.31
N ALA A 343 -6.47 -19.60 -21.35
CA ALA A 343 -5.74 -20.87 -21.44
C ALA A 343 -4.66 -21.02 -20.37
N ARG A 344 -3.98 -19.92 -19.98
CA ARG A 344 -2.96 -19.92 -18.92
C ARG A 344 -3.56 -19.96 -17.51
N ALA A 345 -4.79 -19.48 -17.35
CA ALA A 345 -5.52 -19.47 -16.08
C ALA A 345 -6.23 -20.80 -15.76
N ARG A 346 -6.34 -21.71 -16.73
CA ARG A 346 -6.79 -23.10 -16.53
C ARG A 346 -5.62 -23.96 -16.06
#